data_AF-A0A7S0ASD1-F1
#
_entry.id   AF-A0A7S0ASD1-F1
#
_cell.length_a   1.000
_cell.length_b   1.000
_cell.length_c   1.000
_cell.angle_alpha   90.00
_cell.angle_beta   90.00
_cell.angle_gamma   90.00
#
_symmetry.space_group_name_H-M   'P 1'
#
loop_
_entity.id
_entity.type
_entity.pdbx_description
1 polymer ?
#
loop_
_entity_poly.entity_id
_entity_poly.type
_entity_poly.pdbx_seq_one_letter_code
_entity_poly.pdbx_strand_id
1 'polypeptide(L)'
;HGLFLFCAGIYLLWNEKANDKAKLGEMAAGLHSGRYMIVMMGFFAVYAGFIYNDMFSLGLNLFGSRWVFDGQYNGEVEEGAVAVQTAEYASAESVYPFGLDPMWHVTSNELLFFN
;
A
#
# COMPACT_ATOMS: atom_id res chain seq x y z
N HIS A 1 -4.10 -3.31 -4.96
CA HIS A 1 -5.48 -3.72 -5.33
C HIS A 1 -6.53 -2.62 -5.12
N GLY A 2 -6.56 -1.93 -3.96
CA GLY A 2 -7.56 -0.90 -3.67
C GLY A 2 -7.71 0.20 -4.75
N LEU A 3 -6.63 0.56 -5.44
CA LEU A 3 -6.64 1.55 -6.51
C LEU A 3 -7.58 1.17 -7.67
N PHE A 4 -7.60 -0.10 -8.08
CA PHE A 4 -8.51 -0.54 -9.15
C PHE A 4 -9.98 -0.45 -8.72
N LEU A 5 -10.27 -0.82 -7.47
CA LEU A 5 -11.63 -0.69 -6.90
C LEU A 5 -12.05 0.78 -6.83
N PHE A 6 -11.12 1.66 -6.43
CA PHE A 6 -11.36 3.11 -6.39
C PHE A 6 -11.63 3.68 -7.78
N CYS A 7 -10.80 3.34 -8.77
CA CYS A 7 -11.00 3.76 -10.17
C CYS A 7 -12.32 3.24 -10.74
N ALA A 8 -12.69 1.98 -10.46
CA ALA A 8 -13.98 1.41 -10.87
C ALA A 8 -15.16 2.16 -10.23
N GLY A 9 -15.05 2.49 -8.94
CA GLY A 9 -16.05 3.32 -8.25
C GLY A 9 -16.18 4.73 -8.85
N ILE A 10 -15.05 5.40 -9.12
CA ILE A 10 -15.04 6.73 -9.77
C ILE A 10 -15.68 6.64 -11.16
N TYR A 11 -15.40 5.59 -11.92
CA TYR A 11 -16.01 5.38 -13.24
C TYR A 11 -17.54 5.27 -13.16
N LEU A 12 -18.07 4.60 -12.13
CA LEU A 12 -19.52 4.54 -11.88
C LEU A 12 -20.12 5.90 -11.52
N LEU A 13 -19.41 6.69 -10.69
CA LEU A 13 -19.83 8.05 -10.36
C LEU A 13 -19.80 8.98 -11.58
N TRP A 14 -18.75 8.90 -12.39
CA TRP A 14 -18.61 9.74 -13.58
C TRP A 14 -19.76 9.52 -14.57
N ASN A 15 -20.19 8.26 -14.73
CA ASN A 15 -21.25 7.89 -15.67
C ASN A 15 -22.65 7.83 -15.03
N GLU A 16 -22.84 8.41 -13.85
CA GLU A 16 -24.07 8.26 -13.08
C GLU A 16 -25.35 8.60 -13.87
N LYS A 17 -25.36 9.76 -14.54
CA LYS A 17 -26.53 10.20 -15.34
C LYS A 17 -26.83 9.29 -16.53
N ALA A 18 -25.83 8.63 -17.10
CA ALA A 18 -26.01 7.70 -18.19
C ALA A 18 -26.54 6.37 -17.67
N ASN A 19 -25.98 5.89 -16.55
CA ASN A 19 -26.37 4.66 -15.88
C ASN A 19 -27.80 4.71 -15.34
N ASP A 20 -28.24 5.86 -14.81
CA ASP A 20 -29.62 6.05 -14.32
C ASP A 20 -30.68 5.94 -15.44
N LYS A 21 -30.29 6.22 -16.68
CA LYS A 21 -31.17 6.15 -17.86
C LYS A 21 -31.05 4.84 -18.63
N ALA A 22 -30.02 4.05 -18.34
CA ALA A 22 -29.72 2.80 -19.03
C ALA A 22 -30.50 1.64 -18.40
N LYS A 23 -30.89 0.66 -19.22
CA LYS A 23 -31.35 -0.64 -18.72
C LYS A 23 -30.13 -1.49 -18.37
N LEU A 24 -29.69 -1.39 -17.12
CA LEU A 24 -28.60 -2.20 -16.58
C LEU A 24 -29.09 -3.62 -16.23
N GLY A 25 -28.24 -4.63 -16.41
CA GLY A 25 -28.48 -5.97 -15.85
C GLY A 25 -28.38 -5.96 -14.32
N GLU A 26 -28.91 -6.98 -13.63
CA GLU A 26 -29.03 -7.02 -12.17
C GLU A 26 -27.71 -6.73 -11.43
N MET A 27 -26.60 -7.34 -11.86
CA MET A 27 -25.28 -7.12 -11.26
C MET A 27 -24.82 -5.67 -11.40
N ALA A 28 -24.92 -5.09 -12.61
CA ALA A 28 -24.49 -3.72 -12.88
C ALA A 28 -25.38 -2.70 -12.16
N ALA A 29 -26.69 -2.96 -12.06
CA ALA A 29 -27.61 -2.13 -11.29
C ALA A 29 -27.28 -2.16 -9.79
N GLY A 30 -26.92 -3.33 -9.24
CA GLY A 30 -26.46 -3.46 -7.85
C GLY A 30 -25.18 -2.67 -7.57
N LEU A 31 -24.18 -2.79 -8.44
CA LEU A 31 -22.92 -2.02 -8.33
C LEU A 31 -23.16 -0.52 -8.45
N HIS A 32 -24.00 -0.08 -9.39
CA HIS A 32 -24.36 1.33 -9.56
C HIS A 32 -25.11 1.89 -8.35
N SER A 33 -26.03 1.12 -7.76
CA SER A 33 -26.70 1.49 -6.50
C SER A 33 -25.70 1.70 -5.37
N GLY A 34 -24.69 0.83 -5.26
CA GLY A 34 -23.61 0.90 -4.26
C GLY A 34 -22.42 1.79 -4.62
N ARG A 35 -22.47 2.58 -5.70
CA ARG A 35 -21.30 3.32 -6.25
C ARG A 35 -20.51 4.14 -5.22
N TYR A 36 -21.18 4.87 -4.32
CA TYR A 36 -20.50 5.64 -3.27
C TYR A 36 -19.79 4.74 -2.26
N MET A 37 -20.38 3.60 -1.90
CA MET A 37 -19.72 2.62 -1.03
C MET A 37 -18.47 2.05 -1.70
N ILE A 38 -18.54 1.68 -2.98
CA ILE A 38 -17.40 1.15 -3.75
C ILE A 38 -16.25 2.17 -3.78
N VAL A 39 -16.56 3.44 -4.02
CA VAL A 39 -15.55 4.53 -3.99
C VAL A 39 -14.91 4.64 -2.62
N MET A 40 -15.71 4.70 -1.55
CA MET A 40 -15.17 4.80 -0.19
C MET A 40 -14.34 3.58 0.20
N MET A 41 -14.78 2.37 -0.16
CA MET A 41 -14.02 1.14 0.05
C MET A 41 -12.67 1.17 -0.69
N GLY A 42 -12.67 1.60 -1.96
CA GLY A 42 -11.45 1.74 -2.74
C GLY A 42 -10.50 2.77 -2.15
N PHE A 43 -11.02 3.93 -1.74
CA PHE A 43 -10.24 5.01 -1.12
C PHE A 43 -9.57 4.54 0.17
N PHE A 44 -10.33 3.94 1.09
CA PHE A 44 -9.77 3.44 2.35
C PHE A 44 -8.82 2.26 2.13
N ALA A 45 -9.06 1.40 1.14
CA ALA A 45 -8.13 0.34 0.78
C ALA A 45 -6.79 0.89 0.24
N VAL A 46 -6.82 1.99 -0.52
CA VAL A 46 -5.59 2.68 -0.95
C VAL A 46 -4.87 3.29 0.25
N TYR A 47 -5.60 3.99 1.12
CA TYR A 47 -5.02 4.57 2.34
C TYR A 47 -4.37 3.50 3.23
N ALA A 48 -5.08 2.40 3.51
CA ALA A 48 -4.54 1.28 4.28
C ALA A 48 -3.31 0.68 3.58
N GLY A 49 -3.34 0.51 2.26
CA GLY A 49 -2.18 0.04 1.48
C GLY A 49 -0.95 0.93 1.65
N PHE A 50 -1.13 2.25 1.71
CA PHE A 50 -0.04 3.18 2.01
C PHE A 50 0.46 3.08 3.45
N ILE A 51 -0.44 2.90 4.44
CA ILE A 51 -0.05 2.71 5.85
C ILE A 51 0.74 1.40 6.03
N TYR A 52 0.31 0.31 5.39
CA TYR A 52 1.06 -0.95 5.38
C TYR A 52 2.30 -0.90 4.49
N ASN A 53 2.42 0.13 3.65
CA ASN A 53 3.44 0.26 2.61
C ASN A 53 3.51 -0.98 1.69
N ASP A 54 2.36 -1.50 1.29
CA ASP A 54 2.25 -2.68 0.42
C ASP A 54 1.58 -2.32 -0.91
N MET A 55 2.36 -2.41 -1.99
CA MET A 55 1.84 -2.38 -3.36
C MET A 55 2.26 -3.64 -4.12
N PHE A 56 1.28 -4.53 -4.35
CA PHE A 56 1.52 -5.82 -5.03
C PHE A 56 2.54 -6.71 -4.32
N SER A 57 2.52 -6.71 -2.98
CA SER A 57 3.47 -7.41 -2.12
C SER A 57 4.90 -6.88 -2.26
N LEU A 58 5.04 -5.61 -2.64
CA LEU A 58 6.31 -4.89 -2.69
C LEU A 58 6.22 -3.65 -1.81
N GLY A 59 7.27 -3.44 -1.00
CA GLY A 59 7.46 -2.22 -0.23
C GLY A 59 7.91 -1.04 -1.08
N LEU A 60 7.35 0.16 -0.86
CA LEU A 60 7.79 1.38 -1.53
C LEU A 60 8.78 2.16 -0.69
N ASN A 61 9.96 2.40 -1.25
CA ASN A 61 10.97 3.26 -0.65
C ASN A 61 10.75 4.73 -1.05
N LEU A 62 9.78 5.37 -0.41
CA LEU A 62 9.38 6.76 -0.68
C LEU A 62 10.22 7.78 0.11
N PHE A 63 10.62 7.44 1.34
CA PHE A 63 11.25 8.40 2.27
C PHE A 63 12.69 8.03 2.67
N GLY A 64 13.25 6.97 2.08
CA GLY A 64 14.50 6.37 2.54
C GLY A 64 14.25 5.44 3.73
N SER A 65 14.65 4.18 3.59
CA SER A 65 14.64 3.20 4.67
C SER A 65 15.45 3.68 5.88
N ARG A 66 14.98 3.35 7.09
CA ARG A 66 15.67 3.55 8.37
C ARG A 66 16.52 2.35 8.76
N TRP A 67 16.62 1.39 7.87
CA TRP A 67 17.43 0.19 7.98
C TRP A 67 18.36 0.07 6.78
N VAL A 68 19.56 -0.47 7.01
CA VAL A 68 20.56 -0.72 5.98
C VAL A 68 21.29 -2.03 6.25
N PHE A 69 21.55 -2.81 5.21
CA PHE A 69 22.44 -3.95 5.29
C PHE A 69 23.90 -3.53 5.08
N ASP A 70 24.83 -4.19 5.75
CA ASP A 70 26.24 -4.01 5.46
C ASP A 70 26.53 -4.39 4.00
N GLY A 71 27.37 -3.60 3.32
CA GLY A 71 27.65 -3.79 1.88
C GLY A 71 26.51 -3.44 0.92
N GLN A 72 25.35 -2.95 1.38
CA GLN A 72 24.16 -2.68 0.53
C GLN A 72 24.44 -1.75 -0.65
N TYR A 73 25.19 -0.67 -0.44
CA TYR A 73 25.47 0.30 -1.50
C TYR A 73 26.56 -0.16 -2.49
N ASN A 74 27.35 -1.17 -2.12
CA ASN A 74 28.38 -1.75 -2.95
C ASN A 74 27.91 -3.02 -3.69
N GLY A 75 26.72 -3.53 -3.36
CA GLY A 75 26.21 -4.80 -3.89
C GLY A 75 26.88 -6.02 -3.25
N GLU A 76 27.49 -5.87 -2.08
CA GLU A 76 28.28 -6.89 -1.37
C GLU A 76 27.53 -7.42 -0.14
N VAL A 77 26.20 -7.44 -0.18
CA VAL A 77 25.37 -7.94 0.93
C VAL A 77 25.54 -9.45 1.03
N GLU A 78 26.09 -9.92 2.16
CA GLU A 78 26.22 -11.34 2.45
C GLU A 78 24.86 -11.97 2.78
N GLU A 79 24.71 -13.26 2.43
CA GLU A 79 23.53 -14.02 2.82
C GLU A 79 23.45 -14.14 4.35
N GLY A 80 22.30 -13.80 4.93
CA GLY A 80 22.12 -13.77 6.39
C GLY A 80 22.59 -12.48 7.06
N ALA A 81 23.00 -11.46 6.30
CA ALA A 81 23.27 -10.14 6.85
C ALA A 81 22.08 -9.61 7.66
N VAL A 82 22.38 -8.95 8.78
CA VAL A 82 21.38 -8.34 9.65
C VAL A 82 21.35 -6.84 9.35
N ALA A 83 20.17 -6.32 9.06
CA ALA A 83 20.01 -4.88 8.85
C ALA A 83 20.21 -4.13 10.18
N VAL A 84 20.91 -3.00 10.11
CA VAL A 84 21.12 -2.09 11.23
C VAL A 84 20.37 -0.79 10.99
N GLN A 85 19.97 -0.14 12.08
CA GLN A 85 19.27 1.14 12.00
C GLN A 85 20.23 2.24 11.53
N THR A 86 19.75 3.16 10.68
CA THR A 86 20.57 4.22 10.09
C THR A 86 20.78 5.42 11.01
N ALA A 87 20.02 5.52 12.09
CA ALA A 87 20.10 6.58 13.09
C ALA A 87 20.13 5.99 14.50
N GLU A 88 20.50 6.82 15.49
CA GLU A 88 20.48 6.39 16.90
C GLU A 88 19.09 5.93 17.32
N TYR A 89 19.05 4.84 18.09
CA TYR A 89 17.81 4.29 18.61
C TYR A 89 17.03 5.35 19.41
N ALA A 90 15.73 5.42 19.18
CA ALA A 90 14.80 6.40 19.76
C ALA A 90 14.98 7.86 19.30
N SER A 91 15.84 8.13 18.33
CA SER A 91 15.87 9.43 17.65
C SER A 91 14.67 9.57 16.70
N ALA A 92 14.24 10.81 16.42
CA ALA A 92 13.16 11.06 15.47
C ALA A 92 13.49 10.55 14.05
N GLU A 93 14.78 10.51 13.70
CA GLU A 93 15.27 10.01 12.41
C GLU A 93 15.29 8.48 12.33
N SER A 94 15.10 7.78 13.45
CA SER A 94 15.08 6.32 13.52
C SER A 94 13.73 5.72 13.12
N VAL A 95 12.70 6.56 12.92
CA VAL A 95 11.32 6.16 12.62
C VAL A 95 10.99 6.49 11.17
N TYR A 96 10.40 5.54 10.46
CA TYR A 96 9.97 5.76 9.08
C TYR A 96 8.82 6.80 9.06
N PRO A 97 8.88 7.86 8.23
CA PRO A 97 7.99 9.01 8.38
C PRO A 97 6.49 8.72 8.20
N PHE A 98 6.14 7.73 7.37
CA PHE A 98 4.75 7.40 7.08
C PHE A 98 4.61 5.95 6.61
N GLY A 99 3.72 5.22 7.29
CA GLY A 99 3.52 3.80 7.07
C GLY A 99 4.67 2.95 7.60
N LEU A 100 4.78 1.72 7.10
CA LEU A 100 5.83 0.79 7.49
C LEU A 100 7.09 0.98 6.64
N ASP A 101 8.24 0.72 7.25
CA ASP A 101 9.51 0.79 6.55
C ASP A 101 9.58 -0.32 5.47
N PRO A 102 9.89 0.03 4.21
CA PRO A 102 9.92 -0.95 3.11
C PRO A 102 10.94 -2.07 3.31
N MET A 103 11.96 -1.87 4.16
CA MET A 103 12.99 -2.88 4.38
C MET A 103 12.43 -4.18 4.98
N TRP A 104 11.35 -4.09 5.76
CA TRP A 104 10.77 -5.29 6.38
C TRP A 104 10.26 -6.32 5.36
N HIS A 105 9.87 -5.89 4.16
CA HIS A 105 9.44 -6.78 3.08
C HIS A 105 10.56 -7.66 2.49
N VAL A 106 11.82 -7.36 2.78
CA VAL A 106 12.95 -8.19 2.33
C VAL A 106 13.58 -9.00 3.47
N THR A 107 13.02 -8.93 4.67
CA THR A 107 13.54 -9.61 5.85
C THR A 107 12.91 -11.00 6.04
N SER A 108 13.70 -11.96 6.52
CA SER A 108 13.20 -13.31 6.83
C SER A 108 12.23 -13.33 8.03
N ASN A 109 12.30 -12.32 8.89
CA ASN A 109 11.46 -12.14 10.07
C ASN A 109 10.30 -11.15 9.84
N GLU A 110 9.94 -10.84 8.59
CA GLU A 110 8.80 -10.00 8.22
C GLU A 110 7.54 -10.40 9.00
N LEU A 111 7.12 -11.67 8.89
CA LEU A 111 5.89 -12.15 9.54
C LEU A 111 5.91 -11.97 11.07
N LEU A 112 7.08 -12.02 11.72
CA LEU A 112 7.17 -11.80 13.16
C LEU A 112 6.93 -10.32 13.51
N PHE A 113 7.35 -9.40 12.64
CA PHE A 113 7.17 -7.96 12.84
C PHE A 113 5.74 -7.50 12.57
N PHE A 114 5.07 -8.11 11.58
CA PHE A 114 3.72 -7.71 11.15
C PHE A 114 2.57 -8.33 11.95
N ASN A 115 2.80 -9.38 12.75
CA ASN A 115 1.79 -10.07 13.58
C ASN A 115 1.77 -9.55 15.02
#